data_AF-A0A9W9TIQ3-F1
#
_entry.id   AF-A0A9W9TIQ3-F1
#
_cell.length_a   1.000
_cell.length_b   1.000
_cell.length_c   1.000
_cell.angle_alpha   90.00
_cell.angle_beta   90.00
_cell.angle_gamma   90.00
#
_symmetry.space_group_name_H-M   'P 1'
#
loop_
_entity.id
_entity.type
_entity.pdbx_description
1 polymer ?
#
loop_
_entity_poly.entity_id
_entity_poly.type
_entity_poly.pdbx_seq_one_letter_code
_entity_poly.pdbx_strand_id
1 'polypeptide(L)'
;MVKVKSIEFFRVKPRWLFVKVTDEEGQFGWGEGTLEGHSLAVEGALNERNRRYQLGRLPSVLDSTVERLKQVKALGLDAGLDFHGRLHRPMAKQLARALEPYKPLFIEEPLLCEHPEAIKQLSQTTTIPIAFGERLFTRWDVKRFLEDSSVDILQPDIAHAGGISETRRIANLAEAYDVGIAPHCPLGPIAFAASLQVAICTPNFVIQEMSLGMHYNVEAGDIDLNSYLVDKSVFEIQEGYVPAPTKPGLGIDIDEELVRKIAKETDPWQCKEFYGPDGSIREW
;
A
#
# COMPACT_ATOMS: atom_id res chain seq x y z
N MET A 1 -17.22 -25.08 -11.74
CA MET A 1 -18.42 -24.21 -11.63
C MET A 1 -18.38 -23.27 -12.81
N VAL A 2 -19.47 -23.15 -13.57
CA VAL A 2 -19.55 -22.24 -14.71
C VAL A 2 -19.61 -20.80 -14.19
N LYS A 3 -18.86 -19.88 -14.81
CA LYS A 3 -18.79 -18.47 -14.41
C LYS A 3 -19.99 -17.70 -14.93
N VAL A 4 -20.59 -16.86 -14.07
CA VAL A 4 -21.70 -15.99 -14.44
C VAL A 4 -21.17 -14.78 -15.21
N LYS A 5 -21.70 -14.56 -16.41
CA LYS A 5 -21.38 -13.43 -17.29
C LYS A 5 -22.24 -12.19 -16.99
N SER A 6 -23.54 -12.39 -16.77
CA SER A 6 -24.47 -11.29 -16.51
C SER A 6 -25.64 -11.70 -15.63
N ILE A 7 -26.15 -10.73 -14.88
CA ILE A 7 -27.43 -10.82 -14.17
C ILE A 7 -28.31 -9.66 -14.64
N GLU A 8 -29.42 -10.02 -15.30
CA GLU A 8 -30.44 -9.07 -15.75
C GLU A 8 -31.69 -9.25 -14.89
N PHE A 9 -32.46 -8.18 -14.69
CA PHE A 9 -33.74 -8.27 -13.99
C PHE A 9 -34.83 -7.49 -14.69
N PHE A 10 -36.07 -7.95 -14.54
CA PHE A 10 -37.24 -7.49 -15.27
C PHE A 10 -38.40 -7.28 -14.31
N ARG A 11 -38.95 -6.07 -14.28
CA ARG A 11 -40.20 -5.78 -13.56
C ARG A 11 -41.36 -6.30 -14.38
N VAL A 12 -42.15 -7.22 -13.81
CA VAL A 12 -43.26 -7.89 -14.51
C VAL A 12 -44.56 -7.71 -13.71
N LYS A 13 -45.68 -7.47 -14.41
CA LYS A 13 -47.00 -7.38 -13.77
C LYS A 13 -47.39 -8.74 -13.17
N PRO A 14 -48.11 -8.79 -12.02
CA PRO A 14 -48.65 -7.63 -11.30
C PRO A 14 -47.65 -6.92 -10.37
N ARG A 15 -46.62 -7.62 -9.84
CA ARG A 15 -45.61 -7.08 -8.91
C ARG A 15 -44.36 -7.96 -8.77
N TRP A 16 -43.96 -8.63 -9.85
CA TRP A 16 -42.86 -9.58 -9.87
C TRP A 16 -41.57 -8.95 -10.37
N LEU A 17 -40.45 -9.56 -9.97
CA LEU A 17 -39.14 -9.23 -10.49
C LEU A 17 -38.47 -10.54 -10.93
N PHE A 18 -38.43 -10.75 -12.23
CA PHE A 18 -37.73 -11.90 -12.81
C PHE A 18 -36.25 -11.58 -12.93
N VAL A 19 -35.42 -12.59 -12.74
CA VAL A 19 -33.96 -12.50 -12.82
C VAL A 19 -33.50 -13.51 -13.84
N LYS A 20 -32.69 -13.06 -14.80
CA LYS A 20 -32.00 -13.93 -15.74
C LYS A 20 -30.52 -13.92 -15.40
N VAL A 21 -29.96 -15.11 -15.19
CA VAL A 21 -28.53 -15.29 -14.97
C VAL A 21 -27.97 -16.01 -16.20
N THR A 22 -27.02 -15.38 -16.88
CA THR A 22 -26.36 -15.95 -18.07
C THR A 22 -24.91 -16.25 -17.74
N ASP A 23 -24.41 -17.41 -18.13
CA ASP A 23 -23.01 -17.78 -17.97
C ASP A 23 -22.13 -17.36 -19.16
N GLU A 24 -20.82 -17.57 -19.05
CA GLU A 24 -19.85 -17.22 -20.10
C GLU A 24 -20.04 -18.02 -21.40
N GLU A 25 -20.62 -19.22 -21.31
CA GLU A 25 -20.93 -20.09 -22.45
C GLU A 25 -22.27 -19.71 -23.12
N GLY A 26 -22.97 -18.73 -22.56
CA GLY A 26 -24.26 -18.24 -23.06
C GLY A 26 -25.46 -19.07 -22.62
N GLN A 27 -25.27 -20.06 -21.74
CA GLN A 27 -26.39 -20.77 -21.11
C GLN A 27 -27.02 -19.86 -20.06
N PHE A 28 -28.32 -19.97 -19.85
CA PHE A 28 -29.03 -19.11 -18.90
C PHE A 28 -30.09 -19.84 -18.11
N GLY A 29 -30.27 -19.36 -16.87
CA GLY A 29 -31.33 -19.77 -15.96
C GLY A 29 -32.21 -18.58 -15.59
N TRP A 30 -33.48 -18.87 -15.31
CA TRP A 30 -34.46 -17.89 -14.83
C TRP A 30 -34.78 -18.15 -13.37
N GLY A 31 -34.90 -17.07 -12.60
CA GLY A 31 -35.37 -17.07 -11.23
C GLY A 31 -36.27 -15.88 -10.95
N GLU A 32 -36.81 -15.81 -9.75
CA GLU A 32 -37.67 -14.73 -9.29
C GLU A 32 -37.20 -14.25 -7.92
N GLY A 33 -37.18 -12.92 -7.72
CA GLY A 33 -36.83 -12.31 -6.44
C GLY A 33 -37.87 -11.27 -6.04
N THR A 34 -38.76 -11.61 -5.12
CA THR A 34 -39.77 -10.67 -4.61
C THR A 34 -39.70 -10.53 -3.10
N LEU A 35 -39.87 -9.30 -2.62
CA LEU A 35 -40.10 -8.96 -1.21
C LEU A 35 -41.48 -8.29 -1.12
N GLU A 36 -42.56 -8.99 -1.50
CA GLU A 36 -43.95 -8.52 -1.35
C GLU A 36 -44.22 -7.08 -1.83
N GLY A 37 -43.54 -6.62 -2.89
CA GLY A 37 -43.66 -5.26 -3.44
C GLY A 37 -42.45 -4.34 -3.22
N HIS A 38 -41.43 -4.77 -2.47
CA HIS A 38 -40.18 -4.02 -2.27
C HIS A 38 -39.13 -4.30 -3.36
N SER A 39 -39.50 -4.23 -4.65
CA SER A 39 -38.61 -4.59 -5.77
C SER A 39 -37.33 -3.76 -5.80
N LEU A 40 -37.37 -2.48 -5.39
CA LEU A 40 -36.20 -1.60 -5.34
C LEU A 40 -35.07 -2.13 -4.44
N ALA A 41 -35.40 -2.80 -3.33
CA ALA A 41 -34.39 -3.37 -2.44
C ALA A 41 -33.73 -4.61 -3.07
N VAL A 42 -34.53 -5.45 -3.74
CA VAL A 42 -34.02 -6.63 -4.47
C VAL A 42 -33.16 -6.19 -5.65
N GLU A 43 -33.60 -5.18 -6.40
CA GLU A 43 -32.84 -4.57 -7.49
C GLU A 43 -31.52 -3.97 -7.01
N GLY A 44 -31.51 -3.30 -5.84
CA GLY A 44 -30.28 -2.80 -5.22
C GLY A 44 -29.27 -3.93 -4.95
N ALA A 45 -29.73 -5.04 -4.36
CA ALA A 45 -28.91 -6.21 -4.10
C ALA A 45 -28.45 -6.93 -5.39
N LEU A 46 -29.31 -6.99 -6.41
CA LEU A 46 -28.96 -7.58 -7.72
C LEU A 46 -27.97 -6.71 -8.49
N ASN A 47 -28.12 -5.38 -8.45
CA ASN A 47 -27.16 -4.43 -8.99
C ASN A 47 -25.81 -4.54 -8.30
N GLU A 48 -25.79 -4.64 -6.97
CA GLU A 48 -24.58 -4.89 -6.21
C GLU A 48 -23.93 -6.23 -6.60
N ARG A 49 -24.73 -7.29 -6.77
CA ARG A 49 -24.22 -8.60 -7.22
C ARG A 49 -23.66 -8.55 -8.64
N ASN A 50 -24.38 -7.96 -9.60
CA ASN A 50 -23.93 -7.83 -10.99
C ASN A 50 -22.61 -7.05 -11.08
N ARG A 51 -22.44 -6.03 -10.23
CA ARG A 51 -21.19 -5.26 -10.08
C ARG A 51 -20.06 -6.05 -9.39
N ARG A 52 -20.37 -6.86 -8.37
CA ARG A 52 -19.39 -7.70 -7.64
C ARG A 52 -18.85 -8.87 -8.47
N TYR A 53 -19.62 -9.42 -9.41
CA TYR A 53 -19.13 -10.52 -10.25
C TYR A 53 -18.03 -10.11 -11.22
N GLN A 54 -17.86 -8.80 -11.44
CA GLN A 54 -16.81 -8.31 -12.32
C GLN A 54 -15.51 -8.01 -11.58
N LEU A 55 -15.45 -7.88 -10.23
CA LEU A 55 -14.20 -7.49 -9.55
C LEU A 55 -13.93 -7.89 -8.10
N GLY A 56 -12.67 -8.33 -7.91
CA GLY A 56 -11.81 -7.87 -6.80
C GLY A 56 -11.90 -8.59 -5.46
N ARG A 57 -12.49 -9.80 -5.37
CA ARG A 57 -12.63 -10.52 -4.08
C ARG A 57 -12.50 -12.05 -4.14
N LEU A 58 -11.98 -12.61 -5.23
CA LEU A 58 -11.75 -14.05 -5.32
C LEU A 58 -10.36 -14.41 -4.79
N PRO A 59 -10.20 -15.48 -4.00
CA PRO A 59 -8.88 -15.92 -3.53
C PRO A 59 -7.85 -16.10 -4.65
N SER A 60 -8.28 -16.48 -5.86
CA SER A 60 -7.41 -16.66 -7.02
C SER A 60 -6.70 -15.38 -7.49
N VAL A 61 -7.16 -14.19 -7.09
CA VAL A 61 -6.44 -12.94 -7.43
C VAL A 61 -5.11 -12.83 -6.69
N LEU A 62 -4.99 -13.52 -5.55
CA LEU A 62 -3.81 -13.54 -4.69
C LEU A 62 -2.66 -14.32 -5.33
N ASP A 63 -2.97 -15.32 -6.17
CA ASP A 63 -1.98 -16.20 -6.81
C ASP A 63 -0.93 -15.39 -7.58
N SER A 64 -1.35 -14.33 -8.26
CA SER A 64 -0.43 -13.45 -9.00
C SER A 64 0.61 -12.77 -8.11
N THR A 65 0.26 -12.44 -6.87
CA THR A 65 1.18 -11.84 -5.89
C THR A 65 2.20 -12.88 -5.41
N VAL A 66 1.72 -14.09 -5.12
CA VAL A 66 2.56 -15.21 -4.69
C VAL A 66 3.57 -15.59 -5.78
N GLU A 67 3.14 -15.65 -7.04
CA GLU A 67 4.04 -15.97 -8.16
C GLU A 67 5.10 -14.88 -8.39
N ARG A 68 4.75 -13.60 -8.25
CA ARG A 68 5.76 -12.51 -8.31
C ARG A 68 6.79 -12.62 -7.19
N LEU A 69 6.37 -12.89 -5.96
CA LEU A 69 7.30 -13.09 -4.85
C LEU A 69 8.26 -14.26 -5.14
N LYS A 70 7.75 -15.39 -5.63
CA LYS A 70 8.58 -16.55 -6.02
C LYS A 70 9.64 -16.17 -7.06
N GLN A 71 9.28 -15.37 -8.05
CA GLN A 71 10.21 -14.92 -9.09
C GLN A 71 11.35 -14.09 -8.49
N VAL A 72 11.05 -13.15 -7.59
CA VAL A 72 12.08 -12.35 -6.91
C VAL A 72 12.95 -13.22 -6.00
N LYS A 73 12.35 -14.11 -5.20
CA LYS A 73 13.10 -15.04 -4.34
C LYS A 73 14.00 -16.00 -5.14
N ALA A 74 13.59 -16.39 -6.34
CA ALA A 74 14.40 -17.23 -7.23
C ALA A 74 15.68 -16.53 -7.73
N LEU A 75 15.73 -15.20 -7.68
CA LEU A 75 16.94 -14.40 -7.94
C LEU A 75 17.87 -14.31 -6.70
N GLY A 76 17.48 -14.90 -5.57
CA GLY A 76 18.22 -14.81 -4.31
C GLY A 76 18.02 -13.49 -3.56
N LEU A 77 17.00 -12.71 -3.93
CA LEU A 77 16.69 -11.41 -3.31
C LEU A 77 15.58 -11.55 -2.27
N ASP A 78 15.63 -10.72 -1.23
CA ASP A 78 14.51 -10.50 -0.31
C ASP A 78 13.54 -9.44 -0.85
N ALA A 79 12.28 -9.52 -0.43
CA ALA A 79 11.24 -8.62 -0.88
C ALA A 79 10.21 -8.37 0.23
N GLY A 80 9.96 -7.09 0.52
CA GLY A 80 8.73 -6.63 1.15
C GLY A 80 7.59 -6.56 0.13
N LEU A 81 6.35 -6.65 0.59
CA LEU A 81 5.17 -6.59 -0.25
C LEU A 81 4.22 -5.52 0.27
N ASP A 82 4.13 -4.40 -0.45
CA ASP A 82 3.24 -3.30 -0.14
C ASP A 82 1.88 -3.47 -0.83
N PHE A 83 0.81 -3.26 -0.05
CA PHE A 83 -0.57 -3.35 -0.49
C PHE A 83 -1.33 -2.03 -0.41
N HIS A 84 -0.74 -0.95 0.14
CA HIS A 84 -1.34 0.38 0.23
C HIS A 84 -2.78 0.41 0.76
N GLY A 85 -3.09 -0.43 1.76
CA GLY A 85 -4.41 -0.57 2.35
C GLY A 85 -5.46 -1.24 1.46
N ARG A 86 -5.06 -1.83 0.31
CA ARG A 86 -6.00 -2.31 -0.72
C ARG A 86 -6.51 -3.73 -0.52
N LEU A 87 -6.21 -4.38 0.61
CA LEU A 87 -6.80 -5.68 0.95
C LEU A 87 -8.00 -5.51 1.87
N HIS A 88 -8.99 -6.37 1.68
CA HIS A 88 -10.02 -6.57 2.70
C HIS A 88 -9.52 -7.60 3.71
N ARG A 89 -9.79 -7.41 5.01
CA ARG A 89 -9.28 -8.26 6.12
C ARG A 89 -9.31 -9.78 5.86
N PRO A 90 -10.40 -10.41 5.37
CA PRO A 90 -10.43 -11.85 5.09
C PRO A 90 -9.48 -12.28 3.96
N MET A 91 -9.23 -11.41 2.97
CA MET A 91 -8.27 -11.69 1.89
C MET A 91 -6.84 -11.52 2.38
N ALA A 92 -6.57 -10.52 3.22
CA ALA A 92 -5.26 -10.35 3.85
C ALA A 92 -4.82 -11.61 4.62
N LYS A 93 -5.74 -12.24 5.36
CA LYS A 93 -5.46 -13.52 6.06
C LYS A 93 -5.10 -14.66 5.12
N GLN A 94 -5.84 -14.80 4.02
CA GLN A 94 -5.55 -15.84 3.01
C GLN A 94 -4.22 -15.57 2.31
N LEU A 95 -3.95 -14.30 1.99
CA LEU A 95 -2.72 -13.88 1.35
C LEU A 95 -1.50 -14.14 2.25
N ALA A 96 -1.56 -13.71 3.51
CA ALA A 96 -0.49 -13.94 4.48
C ALA A 96 -0.16 -15.44 4.57
N ARG A 97 -1.19 -16.30 4.70
CA ARG A 97 -1.01 -17.75 4.71
C ARG A 97 -0.39 -18.29 3.42
N ALA A 98 -0.75 -17.75 2.26
CA ALA A 98 -0.19 -18.16 0.97
C ALA A 98 1.26 -17.70 0.78
N LEU A 99 1.65 -16.58 1.39
CA LEU A 99 2.99 -16.01 1.32
C LEU A 99 3.98 -16.64 2.32
N GLU A 100 3.49 -17.18 3.45
CA GLU A 100 4.30 -17.75 4.54
C GLU A 100 5.42 -18.70 4.08
N PRO A 101 5.16 -19.67 3.17
CA PRO A 101 6.20 -20.59 2.71
C PRO A 101 7.40 -19.90 2.03
N TYR A 102 7.20 -18.68 1.53
CA TYR A 102 8.18 -17.93 0.76
C TYR A 102 8.87 -16.83 1.57
N LYS A 103 8.53 -16.67 2.86
CA LYS A 103 9.24 -15.80 3.81
C LYS A 103 9.54 -14.39 3.25
N PRO A 104 8.52 -13.60 2.87
CA PRO A 104 8.74 -12.20 2.52
C PRO A 104 9.36 -11.45 3.70
N LEU A 105 10.04 -10.34 3.42
CA LEU A 105 10.68 -9.51 4.45
C LEU A 105 9.62 -8.91 5.39
N PHE A 106 8.52 -8.44 4.81
CA PHE A 106 7.32 -7.98 5.52
C PHE A 106 6.12 -7.91 4.57
N ILE A 107 4.92 -7.81 5.14
CA ILE A 107 3.71 -7.33 4.47
C ILE A 107 3.47 -5.90 4.93
N GLU A 108 3.52 -4.96 3.99
CA GLU A 108 3.38 -3.53 4.21
C GLU A 108 1.96 -3.06 3.91
N GLU A 109 1.45 -2.18 4.77
CA GLU A 109 0.12 -1.55 4.66
C GLU A 109 -0.96 -2.51 4.16
N PRO A 110 -1.17 -3.69 4.79
CA PRO A 110 -2.13 -4.67 4.28
C PRO A 110 -3.57 -4.12 4.30
N LEU A 111 -3.91 -3.34 5.32
CA LEU A 111 -5.23 -2.76 5.55
C LEU A 111 -5.09 -1.28 5.90
N LEU A 112 -6.18 -0.53 5.82
CA LEU A 112 -6.21 0.88 6.19
C LEU A 112 -6.01 1.10 7.71
N CYS A 113 -5.36 2.22 8.07
CA CYS A 113 -5.00 2.55 9.46
C CYS A 113 -6.21 2.85 10.36
N GLU A 114 -7.38 3.13 9.78
CA GLU A 114 -8.66 3.28 10.47
C GLU A 114 -9.18 1.98 11.08
N HIS A 115 -8.56 0.83 10.77
CA HIS A 115 -8.95 -0.50 11.26
C HIS A 115 -7.87 -1.17 12.15
N PRO A 116 -7.45 -0.57 13.26
CA PRO A 116 -6.41 -1.12 14.14
C PRO A 116 -6.76 -2.50 14.71
N GLU A 117 -8.05 -2.78 14.97
CA GLU A 117 -8.50 -4.12 15.39
C GLU A 117 -8.33 -5.17 14.29
N ALA A 118 -8.41 -4.78 13.02
CA ALA A 118 -8.21 -5.67 11.90
C ALA A 118 -6.73 -6.00 11.69
N ILE A 119 -5.85 -5.01 11.87
CA ILE A 119 -4.39 -5.19 11.87
C ILE A 119 -3.99 -6.15 13.00
N LYS A 120 -4.46 -5.92 14.24
CA LYS A 120 -4.23 -6.84 15.36
C LYS A 120 -4.72 -8.27 15.09
N GLN A 121 -5.90 -8.42 14.47
CA GLN A 121 -6.41 -9.73 14.10
C GLN A 121 -5.62 -10.41 12.97
N LEU A 122 -4.91 -9.65 12.14
CA LEU A 122 -4.06 -10.17 11.08
C LEU A 122 -2.72 -10.62 11.65
N SER A 123 -2.09 -9.80 12.50
CA SER A 123 -0.79 -10.11 13.14
C SER A 123 -0.84 -11.43 13.90
N GLN A 124 -1.96 -11.73 14.56
CA GLN A 124 -2.17 -12.99 15.30
C GLN A 124 -2.33 -14.24 14.41
N THR A 125 -2.43 -14.07 13.09
CA THR A 125 -2.72 -15.18 12.15
C THR A 125 -1.55 -15.54 11.25
N THR A 126 -0.44 -14.82 11.32
CA THR A 126 0.72 -15.07 10.49
C THR A 126 2.03 -14.87 11.23
N THR A 127 3.09 -15.49 10.75
CA THR A 127 4.46 -15.24 11.22
C THR A 127 5.22 -14.23 10.35
N ILE A 128 4.58 -13.68 9.31
CA ILE A 128 5.19 -12.68 8.45
C ILE A 128 5.18 -11.33 9.18
N PRO A 129 6.32 -10.60 9.24
CA PRO A 129 6.35 -9.27 9.84
C PRO A 129 5.35 -8.32 9.17
N ILE A 130 4.63 -7.54 9.97
CA ILE A 130 3.76 -6.47 9.49
C ILE A 130 4.53 -5.15 9.57
N ALA A 131 4.73 -4.53 8.41
CA ALA A 131 5.25 -3.18 8.28
C ALA A 131 4.09 -2.19 8.11
N PHE A 132 4.14 -1.08 8.84
CA PHE A 132 3.02 -0.14 8.91
C PHE A 132 3.45 1.25 9.35
N GLY A 133 2.75 2.30 8.92
CA GLY A 133 2.83 3.60 9.59
C GLY A 133 3.09 4.80 8.71
N GLU A 134 3.12 4.65 7.38
CA GLU A 134 3.29 5.78 6.45
C GLU A 134 2.19 6.86 6.65
N ARG A 135 1.01 6.42 7.11
CA ARG A 135 -0.20 7.23 7.37
C ARG A 135 -0.39 7.61 8.84
N LEU A 136 0.61 7.36 9.69
CA LEU A 136 0.59 7.70 11.11
C LEU A 136 1.49 8.91 11.36
N PHE A 137 0.91 10.04 11.77
CA PHE A 137 1.58 11.34 11.75
C PHE A 137 2.32 11.67 13.05
N THR A 138 1.97 11.03 14.15
CA THR A 138 2.50 11.36 15.47
C THR A 138 2.76 10.13 16.30
N ARG A 139 3.58 10.27 17.35
CA ARG A 139 3.80 9.16 18.30
C ARG A 139 2.52 8.71 19.03
N TRP A 140 1.47 9.53 19.04
CA TRP A 140 0.19 9.16 19.64
C TRP A 140 -0.60 8.23 18.72
N ASP A 141 -0.45 8.38 17.41
CA ASP A 141 -1.08 7.51 16.42
C ASP A 141 -0.46 6.10 16.45
N VAL A 142 0.88 6.03 16.50
CA VAL A 142 1.60 4.74 16.55
C VAL A 142 1.41 3.99 17.86
N LYS A 143 1.14 4.72 18.97
CA LYS A 143 1.10 4.17 20.32
C LYS A 143 0.22 2.92 20.43
N ARG A 144 -0.98 2.96 19.84
CA ARG A 144 -1.93 1.85 19.91
C ARG A 144 -1.41 0.58 19.25
N PHE A 145 -0.71 0.70 18.12
CA PHE A 145 -0.17 -0.44 17.38
C PHE A 145 1.00 -1.11 18.12
N LEU A 146 1.79 -0.30 18.85
CA LEU A 146 2.83 -0.79 19.74
C LEU A 146 2.23 -1.51 20.97
N GLU A 147 1.27 -0.89 21.66
CA GLU A 147 0.64 -1.44 22.87
C GLU A 147 -0.10 -2.77 22.60
N ASP A 148 -0.70 -2.92 21.42
CA ASP A 148 -1.40 -4.14 21.01
C ASP A 148 -0.51 -5.18 20.32
N SER A 149 0.80 -4.90 20.16
CA SER A 149 1.78 -5.74 19.47
C SER A 149 1.31 -6.19 18.08
N SER A 150 0.79 -5.25 17.30
CA SER A 150 0.17 -5.54 16.01
C SER A 150 1.05 -5.22 14.80
N VAL A 151 2.22 -4.62 15.03
CA VAL A 151 3.20 -4.24 14.02
C VAL A 151 4.59 -4.66 14.47
N ASP A 152 5.42 -5.09 13.53
CA ASP A 152 6.79 -5.55 13.76
C ASP A 152 7.83 -4.52 13.25
N ILE A 153 7.44 -3.73 12.25
CA ILE A 153 8.24 -2.65 11.67
C ILE A 153 7.36 -1.40 11.54
N LEU A 154 7.80 -0.28 12.10
CA LEU A 154 7.17 1.02 11.90
C LEU A 154 7.85 1.79 10.76
N GLN A 155 7.04 2.41 9.92
CA GLN A 155 7.48 3.12 8.72
C GLN A 155 7.09 4.61 8.73
N PRO A 156 7.52 5.39 9.73
CA PRO A 156 7.17 6.80 9.78
C PRO A 156 7.79 7.54 8.58
N ASP A 157 6.96 8.24 7.82
CA ASP A 157 7.43 9.16 6.79
C ASP A 157 7.92 10.46 7.45
N ILE A 158 9.15 10.87 7.17
CA ILE A 158 9.75 12.04 7.81
C ILE A 158 9.09 13.37 7.40
N ALA A 159 8.55 13.45 6.19
CA ALA A 159 7.85 14.62 5.67
C ALA A 159 6.41 14.71 6.18
N HIS A 160 5.83 13.61 6.67
CA HIS A 160 4.51 13.59 7.28
C HIS A 160 4.58 13.66 8.82
N ALA A 161 5.43 12.84 9.42
CA ALA A 161 5.53 12.67 10.86
C ALA A 161 6.46 13.69 11.51
N GLY A 162 6.21 14.99 11.29
CA GLY A 162 6.83 16.09 12.04
C GLY A 162 8.34 16.24 11.92
N GLY A 163 8.96 15.70 10.86
CA GLY A 163 10.41 15.80 10.61
C GLY A 163 11.27 14.96 11.56
N ILE A 164 12.59 15.14 11.46
CA ILE A 164 13.62 14.43 12.26
C ILE A 164 13.24 14.35 13.75
N SER A 165 12.69 15.44 14.29
CA SER A 165 12.36 15.56 15.71
C SER A 165 11.32 14.54 16.16
N GLU A 166 10.22 14.38 15.42
CA GLU A 166 9.14 13.48 15.81
C GLU A 166 9.42 12.05 15.34
N THR A 167 9.97 11.86 14.14
CA THR A 167 10.42 10.55 13.65
C THR A 167 11.42 9.89 14.62
N ARG A 168 12.40 10.64 15.16
CA ARG A 168 13.35 10.08 16.14
C ARG A 168 12.69 9.67 17.46
N ARG A 169 11.64 10.38 17.86
CA ARG A 169 10.88 10.03 19.09
C ARG A 169 9.96 8.84 18.88
N ILE A 170 9.39 8.69 17.69
CA ILE A 170 8.70 7.46 17.27
C ILE A 170 9.68 6.28 17.29
N ALA A 171 10.88 6.46 16.72
CA ALA A 171 11.90 5.42 16.69
C ALA A 171 12.33 4.95 18.09
N ASN A 172 12.61 5.89 19.00
CA ASN A 172 12.93 5.58 20.40
C ASN A 172 11.77 4.91 21.14
N LEU A 173 10.52 5.29 20.83
CA LEU A 173 9.36 4.63 21.42
C LEU A 173 9.26 3.19 20.92
N ALA A 174 9.41 2.96 19.61
CA ALA A 174 9.38 1.63 19.00
C ALA A 174 10.46 0.70 19.55
N GLU A 175 11.65 1.23 19.81
CA GLU A 175 12.78 0.47 20.41
C GLU A 175 12.38 -0.18 21.74
N ALA A 176 11.61 0.52 22.57
CA ALA A 176 11.13 0.00 23.86
C ALA A 176 10.11 -1.15 23.72
N TYR A 177 9.55 -1.37 22.53
CA TYR A 177 8.58 -2.41 22.22
C TYR A 177 9.17 -3.53 21.33
N ASP A 178 10.49 -3.53 21.09
CA ASP A 178 11.16 -4.46 20.17
C ASP A 178 10.63 -4.39 18.73
N VAL A 179 10.26 -3.17 18.29
CA VAL A 179 9.74 -2.90 16.95
C VAL A 179 10.79 -2.18 16.12
N GLY A 180 11.04 -2.68 14.92
CA GLY A 180 12.01 -2.12 13.98
C GLY A 180 11.52 -0.81 13.34
N ILE A 181 12.45 -0.02 12.81
CA ILE A 181 12.16 1.22 12.08
C ILE A 181 12.70 1.13 10.66
N ALA A 182 11.80 1.34 9.68
CA ALA A 182 12.14 1.45 8.27
C ALA A 182 11.46 2.69 7.68
N PRO A 183 12.11 3.87 7.72
CA PRO A 183 11.45 5.13 7.35
C PRO A 183 10.93 5.10 5.92
N HIS A 184 9.62 5.33 5.76
CA HIS A 184 8.98 5.50 4.45
C HIS A 184 9.54 6.77 3.79
N CYS A 185 10.01 6.64 2.55
CA CYS A 185 10.67 7.72 1.83
C CYS A 185 10.60 7.56 0.30
N PRO A 186 9.40 7.56 -0.31
CA PRO A 186 9.23 7.62 -1.77
C PRO A 186 9.47 9.04 -2.33
N LEU A 187 10.11 9.91 -1.56
CA LEU A 187 10.18 11.36 -1.75
C LEU A 187 11.51 11.80 -2.37
N GLY A 188 11.72 13.13 -2.41
CA GLY A 188 12.94 13.74 -2.94
C GLY A 188 14.17 13.67 -2.02
N PRO A 189 15.32 14.20 -2.49
CA PRO A 189 16.62 14.00 -1.85
C PRO A 189 16.73 14.61 -0.45
N ILE A 190 15.97 15.66 -0.15
CA ILE A 190 15.96 16.31 1.17
C ILE A 190 15.33 15.39 2.22
N ALA A 191 14.18 14.78 1.89
CA ALA A 191 13.52 13.83 2.78
C ALA A 191 14.39 12.59 2.98
N PHE A 192 14.99 12.07 1.89
CA PHE A 192 15.90 10.94 1.96
C PHE A 192 17.12 11.23 2.87
N ALA A 193 17.78 12.38 2.70
CA ALA A 193 18.88 12.78 3.57
C ALA A 193 18.45 12.86 5.05
N ALA A 194 17.28 13.44 5.33
CA ALA A 194 16.75 13.54 6.68
C ALA A 194 16.44 12.15 7.29
N SER A 195 15.88 11.23 6.49
CA SER A 195 15.63 9.86 6.90
C SER A 195 16.92 9.12 7.23
N LEU A 196 17.99 9.31 6.43
CA LEU A 196 19.32 8.75 6.71
C LEU A 196 19.88 9.24 8.06
N GLN A 197 19.70 10.53 8.40
CA GLN A 197 20.15 11.06 9.70
C GLN A 197 19.45 10.35 10.87
N VAL A 198 18.16 10.04 10.74
CA VAL A 198 17.43 9.25 11.74
C VAL A 198 17.92 7.80 11.75
N ALA A 199 18.04 7.16 10.59
CA ALA A 199 18.48 5.78 10.44
C ALA A 199 19.84 5.51 11.11
N ILE A 200 20.86 6.32 10.81
CA ILE A 200 22.24 6.14 11.29
C ILE A 200 22.33 6.26 12.82
N CYS A 201 21.44 7.01 13.46
CA CYS A 201 21.44 7.20 14.91
C CYS A 201 20.41 6.35 15.67
N THR A 202 19.73 5.41 14.99
CA THR A 202 18.63 4.60 15.53
C THR A 202 19.04 3.13 15.62
N PRO A 203 19.21 2.54 16.83
CA PRO A 203 19.67 1.16 16.97
C PRO A 203 18.73 0.10 16.39
N ASN A 204 17.42 0.33 16.45
CA ASN A 204 16.39 -0.54 15.90
C ASN A 204 16.06 -0.24 14.42
N PHE A 205 16.95 0.43 13.69
CA PHE A 205 16.80 0.63 12.24
C PHE A 205 16.94 -0.69 11.47
N VAL A 206 16.08 -0.93 10.48
CA VAL A 206 16.02 -2.17 9.69
C VAL A 206 16.53 -1.94 8.27
N ILE A 207 15.89 -1.04 7.52
CA ILE A 207 16.16 -0.76 6.12
C ILE A 207 15.65 0.64 5.76
N GLN A 208 16.24 1.29 4.76
CA GLN A 208 15.82 2.62 4.29
C GLN A 208 15.27 2.50 2.86
N GLU A 209 14.03 2.95 2.66
CA GLU A 209 13.44 3.09 1.33
C GLU A 209 14.14 4.21 0.54
N MET A 210 14.34 3.98 -0.77
CA MET A 210 14.94 4.93 -1.72
C MET A 210 14.23 4.82 -3.08
N SER A 211 13.82 5.95 -3.65
CA SER A 211 13.03 6.03 -4.89
C SER A 211 13.85 6.21 -6.18
N LEU A 212 15.12 5.80 -6.19
CA LEU A 212 16.01 5.98 -7.34
C LEU A 212 15.64 5.07 -8.52
N GLY A 213 15.48 5.66 -9.71
CA GLY A 213 15.17 4.91 -10.93
C GLY A 213 13.78 4.27 -10.93
N MET A 214 12.86 4.77 -10.10
CA MET A 214 11.53 4.20 -9.96
C MET A 214 10.62 4.53 -11.14
N HIS A 215 9.81 3.53 -11.53
CA HIS A 215 8.94 3.58 -12.71
C HIS A 215 7.84 4.65 -12.67
N TYR A 216 7.48 5.20 -11.50
CA TYR A 216 6.52 6.31 -11.41
C TYR A 216 7.19 7.68 -11.64
N ASN A 217 8.53 7.76 -11.68
CA ASN A 217 9.26 8.96 -12.08
C ASN A 217 9.30 9.14 -13.61
N VAL A 218 8.81 8.18 -14.40
CA VAL A 218 8.80 8.27 -15.88
C VAL A 218 7.96 9.43 -16.43
N GLU A 219 6.91 9.85 -15.70
CA GLU A 219 6.12 11.04 -16.06
C GLU A 219 6.93 12.33 -15.85
N ALA A 220 8.02 12.28 -15.06
CA ALA A 220 8.92 13.40 -14.79
C ALA A 220 10.11 13.49 -15.76
N GLY A 221 10.17 12.65 -16.80
CA GLY A 221 11.25 12.64 -17.78
C GLY A 221 12.58 12.19 -17.17
N ASP A 222 13.64 12.98 -17.36
CA ASP A 222 14.99 12.69 -16.84
C ASP A 222 15.21 13.20 -15.39
N ILE A 223 14.15 13.64 -14.70
CA ILE A 223 14.21 14.10 -13.32
C ILE A 223 14.01 12.92 -12.36
N ASP A 224 14.94 12.76 -11.43
CA ASP A 224 14.95 11.69 -10.45
C ASP A 224 15.53 12.17 -9.11
N LEU A 225 15.62 11.29 -8.11
CA LEU A 225 16.06 11.58 -6.74
C LEU A 225 17.32 12.46 -6.69
N ASN A 226 18.33 12.15 -7.51
CA ASN A 226 19.62 12.85 -7.47
C ASN A 226 19.67 14.10 -8.36
N SER A 227 18.64 14.40 -9.14
CA SER A 227 18.69 15.46 -10.15
C SER A 227 18.85 16.85 -9.54
N TYR A 228 18.29 17.09 -8.35
CA TYR A 228 18.33 18.37 -7.64
C TYR A 228 19.55 18.54 -6.71
N LEU A 229 20.48 17.59 -6.70
CA LEU A 229 21.70 17.66 -5.90
C LEU A 229 22.84 18.29 -6.72
N VAL A 230 23.62 19.15 -6.09
CA VAL A 230 24.87 19.66 -6.69
C VAL A 230 25.87 18.51 -6.89
N ASP A 231 26.00 17.65 -5.88
CA ASP A 231 26.79 16.42 -5.96
C ASP A 231 25.86 15.21 -6.04
N LYS A 232 25.72 14.65 -7.24
CA LYS A 232 24.85 13.51 -7.52
C LYS A 232 25.38 12.18 -6.97
N SER A 233 26.66 12.13 -6.56
CA SER A 233 27.30 10.92 -6.04
C SER A 233 27.07 10.71 -4.54
N VAL A 234 26.51 11.70 -3.83
CA VAL A 234 26.31 11.63 -2.37
C VAL A 234 25.43 10.46 -1.92
N PHE A 235 24.57 9.95 -2.81
CA PHE A 235 23.73 8.76 -2.57
C PHE A 235 24.10 7.57 -3.46
N GLU A 236 25.36 7.48 -3.90
CA GLU A 236 25.83 6.33 -4.68
C GLU A 236 25.67 5.02 -3.89
N ILE A 237 25.05 4.03 -4.53
CA ILE A 237 24.75 2.73 -3.92
C ILE A 237 25.98 1.83 -4.07
N GLN A 238 26.49 1.34 -2.94
CA GLN A 238 27.61 0.41 -2.85
C GLN A 238 27.12 -0.89 -2.20
N GLU A 239 27.02 -1.95 -2.99
CA GLU A 239 26.58 -3.28 -2.53
C GLU A 239 25.21 -3.27 -1.80
N GLY A 240 24.30 -2.38 -2.21
CA GLY A 240 22.98 -2.22 -1.58
C GLY A 240 22.94 -1.25 -0.40
N TYR A 241 24.06 -0.58 -0.09
CA TYR A 241 24.16 0.42 0.97
C TYR A 241 24.43 1.81 0.42
N VAL A 242 23.95 2.82 1.13
CA VAL A 242 24.32 4.23 0.89
C VAL A 242 25.26 4.67 2.01
N PRO A 243 26.44 5.23 1.69
CA PRO A 243 27.34 5.78 2.71
C PRO A 243 26.68 6.87 3.55
N ALA A 244 27.02 6.92 4.84
CA ALA A 244 26.54 7.97 5.73
C ALA A 244 26.99 9.36 5.23
N PRO A 245 26.09 10.34 5.04
CA PRO A 245 26.47 11.70 4.68
C PRO A 245 27.33 12.34 5.79
N THR A 246 28.51 12.86 5.43
CA THR A 246 29.50 13.39 6.41
C THR A 246 29.62 14.92 6.41
N LYS A 247 29.06 15.60 5.41
CA LYS A 247 29.03 17.07 5.35
C LYS A 247 28.09 17.65 6.43
N PRO A 248 28.26 18.92 6.83
CA PRO A 248 27.36 19.58 7.78
C PRO A 248 25.88 19.57 7.35
N GLY A 249 24.98 19.74 8.32
CA GLY A 249 23.54 19.78 8.08
C GLY A 249 22.98 18.40 7.71
N LEU A 250 22.19 18.31 6.64
CA LEU A 250 21.68 17.04 6.11
C LEU A 250 22.74 16.27 5.30
N GLY A 251 23.91 16.87 5.08
CA GLY A 251 25.00 16.26 4.33
C GLY A 251 24.88 16.40 2.80
N ILE A 252 23.96 17.23 2.31
CA ILE A 252 23.70 17.48 0.89
C ILE A 252 23.70 18.96 0.55
N ASP A 253 23.98 19.27 -0.72
CA ASP A 253 23.90 20.59 -1.31
C ASP A 253 22.85 20.55 -2.45
N ILE A 254 21.89 21.49 -2.44
CA ILE A 254 20.79 21.55 -3.44
C ILE A 254 21.16 22.51 -4.57
N ASP A 255 20.91 22.08 -5.82
CA ASP A 255 21.01 22.92 -6.99
C ASP A 255 19.80 23.88 -7.06
N GLU A 256 19.92 25.00 -6.36
CA GLU A 256 18.86 26.00 -6.26
C GLU A 256 18.49 26.61 -7.63
N GLU A 257 19.46 26.77 -8.53
CA GLU A 257 19.20 27.31 -9.88
C GLU A 257 18.31 26.38 -10.68
N LEU A 258 18.61 25.07 -10.66
CA LEU A 258 17.78 24.05 -11.31
C LEU A 258 16.39 23.96 -10.68
N VAL A 259 16.30 23.97 -9.35
CA VAL A 259 15.01 23.97 -8.62
C VAL A 259 14.16 25.17 -9.07
N ARG A 260 14.74 26.38 -9.09
CA ARG A 260 14.02 27.60 -9.50
C ARG A 260 13.61 27.59 -10.97
N LYS A 261 14.39 26.92 -11.83
CA LYS A 261 14.05 26.75 -13.25
C LYS A 261 12.85 25.81 -13.39
N ILE A 262 12.95 24.59 -12.85
CA ILE A 262 11.92 23.56 -12.98
C ILE A 262 10.61 24.00 -12.32
N ALA A 263 10.67 24.66 -11.15
CA ALA A 263 9.49 25.14 -10.44
C ALA A 263 8.63 26.14 -11.23
N LYS A 264 9.19 26.84 -12.23
CA LYS A 264 8.42 27.74 -13.11
C LYS A 264 7.59 27.00 -14.15
N GLU A 265 7.97 25.76 -14.47
CA GLU A 265 7.39 24.94 -15.54
C GLU A 265 6.61 23.74 -14.98
N THR A 266 6.59 23.56 -13.66
CA THR A 266 5.93 22.41 -13.01
C THR A 266 4.53 22.77 -12.54
N ASP A 267 3.54 22.04 -13.04
CA ASP A 267 2.16 22.14 -12.58
C ASP A 267 1.94 21.34 -11.28
N PRO A 268 0.95 21.72 -10.45
CA PRO A 268 0.60 20.97 -9.24
C PRO A 268 0.18 19.53 -9.57
N TRP A 269 0.87 18.55 -8.99
CA TRP A 269 0.48 17.15 -9.12
C TRP A 269 -0.89 16.92 -8.48
N GLN A 270 -1.75 16.18 -9.18
CA GLN A 270 -3.08 15.81 -8.71
C GLN A 270 -3.10 14.34 -8.36
N CYS A 271 -3.63 14.00 -7.18
CA CYS A 271 -3.90 12.61 -6.84
C CYS A 271 -4.81 11.99 -7.90
N LYS A 272 -4.35 10.90 -8.52
CA LYS A 272 -5.17 10.16 -9.48
C LYS A 272 -6.30 9.47 -8.70
N GLU A 273 -7.54 9.74 -9.09
CA GLU A 273 -8.70 9.03 -8.56
C GLU A 273 -8.65 7.57 -9.00
N PHE A 274 -8.73 6.64 -8.04
CA PHE A 274 -8.72 5.22 -8.34
C PHE A 274 -10.16 4.68 -8.35
N TYR A 275 -10.57 4.15 -9.49
CA TYR A 275 -11.89 3.56 -9.65
C TYR A 275 -11.79 2.04 -9.73
N GLY A 276 -12.60 1.36 -8.93
CA GLY A 276 -12.92 -0.03 -9.17
C GLY A 276 -13.65 -0.13 -10.51
N PRO A 277 -13.55 -1.26 -11.23
CA PRO A 277 -14.30 -1.42 -12.47
C PRO A 277 -15.80 -1.73 -12.27
N ASP A 278 -16.29 -1.66 -11.04
CA ASP A 278 -17.70 -1.40 -10.75
C ASP A 278 -18.07 0.11 -10.81
N GLY A 279 -17.10 0.96 -11.15
CA GLY A 279 -17.21 2.42 -11.20
C GLY A 279 -17.16 3.10 -9.83
N SER A 280 -16.94 2.36 -8.74
CA SER A 280 -16.86 2.94 -7.40
C SER A 280 -15.47 3.54 -7.13
N ILE A 281 -15.44 4.67 -6.45
CA ILE A 281 -14.19 5.24 -5.92
C ILE A 281 -13.60 4.24 -4.92
N ARG A 282 -12.29 4.04 -5.02
CA ARG A 282 -11.49 3.25 -4.09
C ARG A 282 -10.64 4.19 -3.27
N GLU A 283 -10.31 3.73 -2.06
CA GLU A 283 -9.38 4.45 -1.19
C GLU A 283 -8.03 4.63 -1.90
N TRP A 284 -7.43 5.80 -1.68
CA TRP A 284 -6.16 6.19 -2.26
C TRP A 284 -5.01 5.35 -1.68
#